data_AF-A0A2S2NUR3-F1
#
_entry.id   AF-A0A2S2NUR3-F1
#
_cell.length_a   1.000
_cell.length_b   1.000
_cell.length_c   1.000
_cell.angle_alpha   90.00
_cell.angle_beta   90.00
_cell.angle_gamma   90.00
#
_symmetry.space_group_name_H-M   'P 1'
#
loop_
_entity.id
_entity.type
_entity.pdbx_description
1 polymer ?
#
loop_
_entity_poly.entity_id
_entity_poly.type
_entity_poly.pdbx_seq_one_letter_code
_entity_poly.pdbx_strand_id
1 'polypeptide(L)'
;MNFTPSRKNVALEHKKASCDHDLQLYREVPDININLDEFEEWAVERLKVLQILEQLSLKGNTNNYEDFTKSVVQEIKKEGLKHMYKLINGGVYKDYNENCDARKRDLCSHFILRLIYCKSDELRKWFINREIELFKLRWSLLSKSDKLKFLSTNNTNYSAVSEEEHQMMVDSMGSFATTGNNNEYFKVRWTQVLELVRNRKVYLCDGFAYVIQTDVISGVCQTFRSELSQELVKCFQKFSVISEDERFGAFIKYLHQSYMGKNYSVTENMSTLSINTIDHVSIILN
;
A
#
# COMPACT_ATOMS: atom_id res chain seq x y z
N MET A 1 16.92 49.76 -26.56
CA MET A 1 16.33 49.58 -25.21
C MET A 1 15.67 48.21 -25.19
N ASN A 2 16.36 47.21 -24.64
CA ASN A 2 15.88 45.82 -24.62
C ASN A 2 15.30 45.54 -23.23
N PHE A 3 13.96 45.43 -23.15
CA PHE A 3 13.27 45.01 -21.94
C PHE A 3 13.16 43.47 -21.93
N THR A 4 14.07 42.81 -21.22
CA THR A 4 13.89 41.44 -20.75
C THR A 4 13.26 41.49 -19.35
N PRO A 5 12.09 40.86 -19.12
CA PRO A 5 11.53 40.81 -17.79
C PRO A 5 12.28 39.75 -16.98
N SER A 6 13.01 40.22 -15.96
CA SER A 6 13.64 39.42 -14.92
C SER A 6 12.59 38.53 -14.25
N ARG A 7 12.68 37.22 -14.48
CA ARG A 7 11.89 36.20 -13.78
C ARG A 7 12.27 36.27 -12.30
N LYS A 8 11.44 36.94 -11.48
CA LYS A 8 11.53 36.82 -10.02
C LYS A 8 11.29 35.35 -9.68
N ASN A 9 12.31 34.69 -9.12
CA ASN A 9 12.16 33.42 -8.46
C ASN A 9 11.14 33.60 -7.33
N VAL A 10 9.90 33.18 -7.58
CA VAL A 10 8.94 32.94 -6.52
C VAL A 10 9.49 31.73 -5.78
N ALA A 11 10.10 31.97 -4.62
CA ALA A 11 10.38 30.93 -3.67
C ALA A 11 9.02 30.29 -3.32
N LEU A 12 8.73 29.16 -3.95
CA LEU A 12 7.70 28.25 -3.49
C LEU A 12 8.11 27.88 -2.06
N GLU A 13 7.33 28.29 -1.07
CA GLU A 13 7.43 27.69 0.25
C GLU A 13 7.05 26.22 0.10
N HIS A 14 8.08 25.37 -0.03
CA HIS A 14 7.92 23.95 -0.20
C HIS A 14 7.37 23.41 1.13
N LYS A 15 6.09 23.02 1.14
CA LYS A 15 5.57 22.14 2.18
C LYS A 15 6.46 20.89 2.17
N LYS A 16 7.30 20.78 3.19
CA LYS A 16 8.09 19.59 3.48
C LYS A 16 7.10 18.42 3.48
N ALA A 17 7.25 17.47 2.55
CA ALA A 17 6.38 16.31 2.47
C ALA A 17 6.21 15.73 3.89
N SER A 18 4.98 15.75 4.40
CA SER A 18 4.69 15.42 5.80
C SER A 18 4.93 13.93 6.00
N CYS A 19 6.17 13.61 6.33
CA CYS A 19 6.67 12.28 6.59
C CYS A 19 6.52 11.94 8.09
N ASP A 20 5.41 12.39 8.68
CA ASP A 20 5.18 12.40 10.13
C ASP A 20 4.46 11.14 10.64
N HIS A 21 4.18 10.20 9.74
CA HIS A 21 3.44 8.97 10.01
C HIS A 21 4.01 7.76 9.26
N ASP A 22 3.98 6.59 9.90
CA ASP A 22 4.44 5.29 9.37
C ASP A 22 3.46 4.68 8.35
N LEU A 23 2.48 5.43 7.89
CA LEU A 23 1.48 5.03 6.90
C LEU A 23 1.12 6.27 6.10
N GLN A 24 1.05 6.14 4.77
CA GLN A 24 0.87 7.27 3.86
C GLN A 24 -0.07 6.91 2.71
N LEU A 25 -0.70 7.93 2.12
CA LEU A 25 -1.50 7.83 0.89
C LEU A 25 -0.69 8.17 -0.38
N TYR A 26 0.59 8.55 -0.22
CA TYR A 26 1.52 8.85 -1.32
C TYR A 26 0.98 9.87 -2.33
N ARG A 27 0.44 10.99 -1.82
CA ARG A 27 -0.18 12.06 -2.60
C ARG A 27 0.85 13.07 -3.14
N GLU A 28 1.89 13.34 -2.37
CA GLU A 28 2.93 14.31 -2.73
C GLU A 28 4.18 13.59 -3.21
N VAL A 29 4.69 14.01 -4.37
CA VAL A 29 5.94 13.48 -4.93
C VAL A 29 7.11 13.96 -4.06
N PRO A 30 8.01 13.06 -3.63
CA PRO A 30 9.19 13.46 -2.86
C PRO A 30 10.14 14.29 -3.71
N ASP A 31 10.50 15.49 -3.24
CA ASP A 31 11.62 16.27 -3.80
C ASP A 31 12.93 15.80 -3.15
N ILE A 32 13.43 14.67 -3.64
CA ILE A 32 14.58 13.98 -3.06
C ILE A 32 15.52 13.54 -4.17
N ASN A 33 16.76 14.01 -4.10
CA ASN A 33 17.85 13.52 -4.93
C ASN A 33 18.39 12.21 -4.34
N ILE A 34 18.39 11.16 -5.15
CA ILE A 34 18.89 9.83 -4.79
C ILE A 34 19.83 9.35 -5.89
N ASN A 35 20.84 8.58 -5.52
CA ASN A 35 21.73 7.98 -6.50
C ASN A 35 21.06 6.77 -7.18
N LEU A 36 21.67 6.25 -8.25
CA LEU A 36 21.08 5.13 -9.00
C LEU A 36 21.05 3.85 -8.15
N ASP A 37 22.11 3.55 -7.41
CA ASP A 37 22.18 2.34 -6.58
C ASP A 37 21.07 2.30 -5.51
N GLU A 38 20.83 3.43 -4.83
CA GLU A 38 19.74 3.63 -3.88
C GLU A 38 18.38 3.49 -4.56
N PHE A 39 18.22 4.06 -5.76
CA PHE A 39 17.01 3.94 -6.56
C PHE A 39 16.68 2.47 -6.86
N GLU A 40 17.68 1.68 -7.24
CA GLU A 40 17.51 0.27 -7.53
C GLU A 40 17.23 -0.54 -6.26
N GLU A 41 18.03 -0.34 -5.21
CA GLU A 41 17.93 -1.04 -3.93
C GLU A 41 16.53 -0.86 -3.33
N TRP A 42 16.03 0.38 -3.26
CA TRP A 42 14.75 0.68 -2.59
C TRP A 42 13.57 0.10 -3.36
N ALA A 43 13.62 0.11 -4.69
CA ALA A 43 12.60 -0.49 -5.53
C ALA A 43 12.58 -2.03 -5.38
N VAL A 44 13.74 -2.67 -5.38
CA VAL A 44 13.86 -4.12 -5.16
C VAL A 44 13.38 -4.51 -3.78
N GLU A 45 13.74 -3.76 -2.72
CA GLU A 45 13.28 -4.03 -1.36
C GLU A 45 11.75 -4.00 -1.29
N ARG A 46 11.11 -2.94 -1.82
CA ARG A 46 9.64 -2.85 -1.85
C ARG A 46 9.01 -3.96 -2.69
N LEU A 47 9.56 -4.25 -3.87
CA LEU A 47 9.04 -5.30 -4.74
C LEU A 47 9.04 -6.67 -4.04
N LYS A 48 10.11 -6.99 -3.31
CA LYS A 48 10.19 -8.22 -2.49
C LYS A 48 9.08 -8.28 -1.45
N VAL A 49 8.76 -7.17 -0.78
CA VAL A 49 7.63 -7.11 0.18
C VAL A 49 6.31 -7.44 -0.52
N LEU A 50 6.06 -6.83 -1.68
CA LEU A 50 4.84 -7.08 -2.46
C LEU A 50 4.74 -8.55 -2.94
N GLN A 51 5.87 -9.16 -3.29
CA GLN A 51 5.94 -10.58 -3.66
C GLN A 51 5.67 -11.51 -2.48
N ILE A 52 6.21 -11.21 -1.28
CA ILE A 52 5.93 -11.98 -0.06
C ILE A 52 4.42 -11.97 0.22
N LEU A 53 3.79 -10.80 0.13
CA LEU A 53 2.34 -10.66 0.29
C LEU A 53 1.57 -11.53 -0.71
N GLU A 54 1.95 -11.46 -1.99
CA GLU A 54 1.35 -12.28 -3.04
C GLU A 54 1.46 -13.78 -2.77
N GLN A 55 2.67 -14.25 -2.48
CA GLN A 55 2.94 -15.68 -2.26
C GLN A 55 2.17 -16.22 -1.05
N LEU A 56 2.09 -15.45 0.04
CA LEU A 56 1.36 -15.85 1.23
C LEU A 56 -0.16 -15.79 1.00
N SER A 57 -0.64 -14.81 0.24
CA SER A 57 -2.06 -14.69 -0.14
C SER A 57 -2.53 -15.89 -0.97
N LEU A 58 -1.70 -16.38 -1.90
CA LEU A 58 -1.99 -17.54 -2.74
C LEU A 58 -1.96 -18.87 -2.00
N LYS A 59 -1.20 -18.98 -0.90
CA LYS A 59 -1.07 -20.23 -0.12
C LYS A 59 -2.36 -20.60 0.63
N GLY A 60 -3.35 -19.72 0.73
CA GLY A 60 -4.71 -20.04 1.19
C GLY A 60 -4.87 -20.58 2.62
N ASN A 61 -3.77 -20.75 3.37
CA ASN A 61 -3.70 -21.60 4.57
C ASN A 61 -3.75 -20.82 5.88
N THR A 62 -4.33 -19.62 5.90
CA THR A 62 -4.39 -18.84 7.12
C THR A 62 -5.82 -18.71 7.62
N ASN A 63 -6.09 -19.40 8.74
CA ASN A 63 -7.43 -19.53 9.34
C ASN A 63 -8.04 -18.17 9.75
N ASN A 64 -7.22 -17.12 9.92
CA ASN A 64 -7.65 -15.76 10.19
C ASN A 64 -6.62 -14.73 9.68
N TYR A 65 -6.99 -13.44 9.64
CA TYR A 65 -6.12 -12.36 9.14
C TYR A 65 -4.94 -12.03 10.08
N GLU A 66 -5.04 -12.37 11.37
CA GLU A 66 -4.00 -12.13 12.37
C GLU A 66 -2.79 -13.04 12.13
N ASP A 67 -3.05 -14.33 11.90
CA ASP A 67 -2.02 -15.31 11.57
C ASP A 67 -1.35 -14.97 10.24
N PHE A 68 -2.11 -14.43 9.28
CA PHE A 68 -1.56 -13.98 7.99
C PHE A 68 -0.58 -12.83 8.22
N THR A 69 -0.99 -11.86 9.02
CA THR A 69 -0.16 -10.72 9.42
C THR A 69 1.13 -11.19 10.09
N LYS A 70 1.05 -12.15 11.02
CA LYS A 70 2.23 -12.73 11.69
C LYS A 70 3.18 -13.42 10.71
N SER A 71 2.65 -14.24 9.79
CA SER A 71 3.46 -14.92 8.78
C SER A 71 4.17 -13.94 7.84
N VAL A 72 3.48 -12.89 7.40
CA VAL A 72 4.09 -11.84 6.57
C VAL A 72 5.23 -11.15 7.32
N VAL A 73 5.01 -10.75 8.58
CA VAL A 73 6.05 -10.09 9.40
C VAL A 73 7.27 -10.99 9.60
N GLN A 74 7.06 -12.29 9.81
CA GLN A 74 8.13 -13.27 9.95
C GLN A 74 8.95 -13.43 8.66
N GLU A 75 8.29 -13.50 7.50
CA GLU A 75 8.98 -13.64 6.22
C GLU A 75 9.76 -12.37 5.84
N ILE A 76 9.19 -11.19 6.09
CA ILE A 76 9.89 -9.89 5.92
C ILE A 76 11.16 -9.84 6.79
N LYS A 77 11.08 -10.33 8.03
CA LYS A 77 12.24 -10.42 8.93
C LYS A 77 13.31 -11.38 8.39
N LYS A 78 12.89 -12.55 7.91
CA LYS A 78 13.76 -13.60 7.38
C LYS A 78 14.50 -13.17 6.12
N GLU A 79 13.83 -12.48 5.21
CA GLU A 79 14.43 -11.91 3.99
C GLU A 79 15.32 -10.69 4.26
N GLY A 80 15.40 -10.22 5.51
CA GLY A 80 16.29 -9.12 5.91
C GLY A 80 15.85 -7.74 5.43
N LEU A 81 14.55 -7.55 5.18
CA LEU A 81 13.96 -6.29 4.68
C LEU A 81 13.82 -5.28 5.84
N LYS A 82 14.96 -4.77 6.32
CA LYS A 82 15.08 -4.01 7.57
C LYS A 82 14.20 -2.77 7.62
N HIS A 83 14.10 -1.99 6.54
CA HIS A 83 13.36 -0.73 6.55
C HIS A 83 11.86 -0.96 6.62
N MET A 84 11.36 -1.91 5.82
CA MET A 84 9.95 -2.30 5.89
C MET A 84 9.61 -2.98 7.23
N TYR A 85 10.45 -3.91 7.72
CA TYR A 85 10.26 -4.55 9.02
C TYR A 85 10.16 -3.52 10.15
N LYS A 86 10.96 -2.44 10.06
CA LYS A 86 10.94 -1.35 11.02
C LYS A 86 9.65 -0.54 10.97
N LEU A 87 9.17 -0.15 9.78
CA LEU A 87 7.90 0.57 9.65
C LEU A 87 6.72 -0.25 10.18
N ILE A 88 6.75 -1.56 9.95
CA ILE A 88 5.70 -2.49 10.37
C ILE A 88 5.74 -2.74 11.89
N ASN A 89 6.92 -2.67 12.52
CA ASN A 89 7.09 -2.77 13.98
C ASN A 89 7.31 -1.42 14.68
N GLY A 90 7.10 -0.30 13.97
CA GLY A 90 7.60 1.03 14.32
C GLY A 90 7.05 1.59 15.62
N GLY A 91 5.87 1.13 16.04
CA GLY A 91 5.29 1.47 17.36
C GLY A 91 6.18 1.08 18.55
N VAL A 92 7.22 0.26 18.35
CA VAL A 92 8.16 -0.18 19.39
C VAL A 92 9.48 0.62 19.38
N TYR A 93 9.86 1.26 18.26
CA TYR A 93 11.17 1.90 18.11
C TYR A 93 11.09 3.43 18.29
N LYS A 94 11.73 3.92 19.36
CA LYS A 94 11.71 5.32 19.83
C LYS A 94 12.64 6.28 19.08
N ASP A 95 13.42 5.83 18.09
CA ASP A 95 14.35 6.70 17.37
C ASP A 95 13.68 7.41 16.19
N TYR A 96 13.47 8.72 16.36
CA TYR A 96 12.82 9.59 15.39
C TYR A 96 13.57 9.69 14.05
N ASN A 97 14.90 9.81 14.08
CA ASN A 97 15.71 10.01 12.87
C ASN A 97 15.72 8.76 12.01
N GLU A 98 15.80 7.63 12.68
CA GLU A 98 15.94 6.32 12.10
C GLU A 98 14.59 5.82 11.52
N ASN A 99 13.46 6.33 12.02
CA ASN A 99 12.13 6.17 11.40
C ASN A 99 11.95 7.10 10.19
N CYS A 100 12.57 8.29 10.21
CA CYS A 100 12.53 9.22 9.08
C CYS A 100 13.15 8.62 7.81
N ASP A 101 14.30 7.95 7.92
CA ASP A 101 14.94 7.27 6.77
C ASP A 101 14.06 6.13 6.23
N ALA A 102 13.51 5.30 7.11
CA ALA A 102 12.63 4.21 6.68
C ALA A 102 11.38 4.72 5.93
N ARG A 103 10.76 5.80 6.43
CA ARG A 103 9.61 6.43 5.76
C ARG A 103 10.00 7.08 4.43
N LYS A 104 11.19 7.71 4.36
CA LYS A 104 11.74 8.26 3.12
C LYS A 104 11.90 7.15 2.06
N ARG A 105 12.50 6.02 2.43
CA ARG A 105 12.67 4.87 1.53
C ARG A 105 11.32 4.29 1.08
N ASP A 106 10.36 4.17 1.99
CA ASP A 106 9.00 3.71 1.67
C ASP A 106 8.28 4.64 0.68
N LEU A 107 8.36 5.96 0.91
CA LEU A 107 7.81 6.98 0.02
C LEU A 107 8.46 6.89 -1.37
N CYS A 108 9.79 6.94 -1.45
CA CYS A 108 10.51 6.91 -2.73
C CYS A 108 10.28 5.60 -3.49
N SER A 109 10.43 4.45 -2.82
CA SER A 109 10.22 3.13 -3.45
C SER A 109 8.82 2.98 -4.07
N HIS A 110 7.79 3.51 -3.42
CA HIS A 110 6.44 3.52 -3.97
C HIS A 110 6.36 4.30 -5.29
N PHE A 111 6.92 5.51 -5.32
CA PHE A 111 6.95 6.34 -6.54
C PHE A 111 7.81 5.74 -7.64
N ILE A 112 8.94 5.10 -7.30
CA ILE A 112 9.78 4.39 -8.26
C ILE A 112 8.96 3.27 -8.92
N LEU A 113 8.29 2.41 -8.13
CA LEU A 113 7.48 1.33 -8.69
C LEU A 113 6.29 1.84 -9.53
N ARG A 114 5.72 3.02 -9.25
CA ARG A 114 4.69 3.62 -10.13
C ARG A 114 5.21 3.83 -11.56
N LEU A 115 6.47 4.22 -11.74
CA LEU A 115 7.07 4.41 -13.07
C LEU A 115 7.17 3.11 -13.86
N ILE A 116 7.28 1.99 -13.15
CA ILE A 116 7.51 0.65 -13.71
C ILE A 116 6.17 0.00 -14.08
N TYR A 117 5.24 0.02 -13.12
CA TYR A 117 3.98 -0.70 -13.20
C TYR A 117 2.86 0.10 -13.87
N CYS A 118 3.12 1.31 -14.38
CA CYS A 118 2.12 2.11 -15.11
C CYS A 118 1.86 1.63 -16.56
N LYS A 119 2.74 0.79 -17.13
CA LYS A 119 2.78 0.50 -18.58
C LYS A 119 1.55 -0.22 -19.13
N SER A 120 1.04 -1.25 -18.44
CA SER A 120 -0.09 -2.05 -18.90
C SER A 120 -1.19 -2.11 -17.85
N ASP A 121 -2.43 -2.36 -18.28
CA ASP A 121 -3.56 -2.50 -17.35
C ASP A 121 -3.35 -3.65 -16.36
N GLU A 122 -2.72 -4.74 -16.80
CA GLU A 122 -2.42 -5.90 -15.94
C GLU A 122 -1.40 -5.54 -14.86
N LEU A 123 -0.29 -4.89 -15.22
CA LEU A 123 0.72 -4.42 -14.26
C LEU A 123 0.13 -3.41 -13.27
N ARG A 124 -0.72 -2.48 -13.77
CA ARG A 124 -1.42 -1.51 -12.92
C ARG A 124 -2.35 -2.21 -11.93
N LYS A 125 -3.16 -3.18 -12.38
CA LYS A 125 -4.07 -3.95 -11.51
C LYS A 125 -3.30 -4.72 -10.44
N TRP A 126 -2.22 -5.41 -10.83
CA TRP A 126 -1.38 -6.16 -9.91
C TRP A 126 -0.78 -5.24 -8.84
N PHE A 127 -0.14 -4.15 -9.25
CA PHE A 127 0.52 -3.21 -8.35
C PHE A 127 -0.48 -2.56 -7.38
N ILE A 128 -1.63 -2.09 -7.89
CA ILE A 128 -2.68 -1.51 -7.04
C ILE A 128 -3.17 -2.53 -6.01
N ASN A 129 -3.41 -3.78 -6.40
CA ASN A 129 -3.89 -4.81 -5.47
C ASN A 129 -2.88 -5.08 -4.35
N ARG A 130 -1.59 -5.20 -4.69
CA ARG A 130 -0.53 -5.47 -3.71
C ARG A 130 -0.25 -4.29 -2.80
N GLU A 131 -0.29 -3.06 -3.32
CA GLU A 131 -0.18 -1.85 -2.50
C GLU A 131 -1.32 -1.70 -1.52
N ILE A 132 -2.55 -2.03 -1.93
CA ILE A 132 -3.72 -2.01 -1.04
C ILE A 132 -3.59 -3.08 0.06
N GLU A 133 -3.09 -4.27 -0.28
CA GLU A 133 -2.84 -5.33 0.71
C GLU A 133 -1.75 -4.94 1.72
N LEU A 134 -0.65 -4.33 1.24
CA LEU A 134 0.39 -3.77 2.11
C LEU A 134 -0.15 -2.65 3.01
N PHE A 135 -1.02 -1.79 2.47
CA PHE A 135 -1.67 -0.73 3.25
C PHE A 135 -2.55 -1.32 4.36
N LYS A 136 -3.33 -2.36 4.06
CA LYS A 136 -4.17 -3.07 5.05
C LYS A 136 -3.33 -3.76 6.13
N LEU A 137 -2.23 -4.40 5.75
CA LEU A 137 -1.28 -5.02 6.68
C LEU A 137 -0.71 -3.98 7.65
N ARG A 138 -0.23 -2.85 7.13
CA ARG A 138 0.31 -1.77 7.97
C ARG A 138 -0.77 -1.20 8.87
N TRP A 139 -1.97 -0.96 8.33
CA TRP A 139 -3.11 -0.49 9.13
C TRP A 139 -3.46 -1.44 10.27
N SER A 140 -3.48 -2.76 10.06
CA SER A 140 -3.86 -3.71 11.12
C SER A 140 -2.89 -3.65 12.31
N LEU A 141 -1.61 -3.38 12.03
CA LEU A 141 -0.53 -3.30 13.02
C LEU A 141 -0.41 -1.94 13.72
N LEU A 142 -1.09 -0.90 13.23
CA LEU A 142 -1.12 0.39 13.90
C LEU A 142 -1.94 0.36 15.21
N SER A 143 -1.45 1.12 16.19
CA SER A 143 -2.17 1.39 17.43
C SER A 143 -3.46 2.20 17.17
N LYS A 144 -4.38 2.20 18.14
CA LYS A 144 -5.61 3.01 18.04
C LYS A 144 -5.30 4.51 17.90
N SER A 145 -4.29 5.02 18.64
CA SER A 145 -3.87 6.42 18.57
C SER A 145 -3.27 6.79 17.21
N ASP A 146 -2.46 5.90 16.62
CA ASP A 146 -1.86 6.16 15.31
C ASP A 146 -2.90 6.13 14.19
N LYS A 147 -3.87 5.21 14.25
CA LYS A 147 -5.03 5.20 13.34
C LYS A 147 -5.78 6.53 13.37
N LEU A 148 -6.06 7.05 14.56
CA LEU A 148 -6.72 8.35 14.73
C LEU A 148 -5.87 9.51 14.18
N LYS A 149 -4.56 9.52 14.48
CA LYS A 149 -3.62 10.52 13.96
C LYS A 149 -3.54 10.49 12.43
N PHE A 150 -3.54 9.30 11.83
CA PHE A 150 -3.55 9.15 10.38
C PHE A 150 -4.82 9.74 9.75
N LEU A 151 -6.00 9.43 10.32
CA LEU A 151 -7.28 9.94 9.82
C LEU A 151 -7.36 11.46 9.90
N SER A 152 -6.92 12.06 11.02
CA SER A 152 -6.93 13.52 11.18
C SER A 152 -5.96 14.22 10.23
N THR A 153 -4.75 13.67 10.03
CA THR A 153 -3.72 14.25 9.16
C THR A 153 -4.12 14.22 7.68
N ASN A 154 -4.80 13.16 7.25
CA ASN A 154 -5.15 12.97 5.84
C ASN A 154 -6.49 13.63 5.43
N ASN A 155 -7.09 14.43 6.32
CA ASN A 155 -8.38 15.11 6.13
C ASN A 155 -9.47 14.17 5.62
N THR A 156 -9.59 12.99 6.23
CA THR A 156 -10.49 11.95 5.71
C THR A 156 -11.98 12.26 5.95
N ASN A 157 -12.32 13.38 6.62
CA ASN A 157 -13.68 13.77 7.05
C ASN A 157 -14.35 12.76 8.00
N TYR A 158 -13.56 11.96 8.73
CA TYR A 158 -14.06 11.08 9.77
C TYR A 158 -14.14 11.88 11.07
N SER A 159 -15.35 11.99 11.61
CA SER A 159 -15.64 12.67 12.88
C SER A 159 -16.10 11.66 13.92
N ALA A 160 -15.79 11.93 15.20
CA ALA A 160 -16.33 11.15 16.30
C ALA A 160 -17.85 11.35 16.36
N VAL A 161 -18.58 10.29 16.71
CA VAL A 161 -20.02 10.33 16.87
C VAL A 161 -20.35 10.94 18.24
N SER A 162 -21.33 11.84 18.28
CA SER A 162 -21.83 12.39 19.56
C SER A 162 -22.72 11.37 20.28
N GLU A 163 -22.88 11.51 21.60
CA GLU A 163 -23.70 10.56 22.37
C GLU A 163 -25.16 10.59 21.91
N GLU A 164 -25.65 11.77 21.55
CA GLU A 164 -27.00 11.96 21.01
C GLU A 164 -27.17 11.24 19.67
N GLU A 165 -26.19 11.37 18.76
CA GLU A 165 -26.21 10.66 17.47
C GLU A 165 -26.08 9.14 17.63
N HIS A 166 -25.27 8.70 18.58
CA HIS A 166 -25.12 7.28 18.89
C HIS A 166 -26.43 6.69 19.41
N GLN A 167 -27.11 7.37 20.33
CA GLN A 167 -28.41 6.93 20.83
C GLN A 167 -29.45 6.88 19.71
N MET A 168 -29.54 7.92 18.87
CA MET A 168 -30.45 7.92 17.70
C MET A 168 -30.18 6.76 16.74
N MET A 169 -28.91 6.43 16.51
CA MET A 169 -28.50 5.29 15.69
C MET A 169 -28.96 3.97 16.33
N VAL A 170 -28.70 3.77 17.62
CA VAL A 170 -29.10 2.55 18.36
C VAL A 170 -30.63 2.38 18.34
N ASP A 171 -31.37 3.46 18.61
CA ASP A 171 -32.83 3.46 18.60
C ASP A 171 -33.40 3.12 17.21
N SER A 172 -32.78 3.66 16.16
CA SER A 172 -33.19 3.43 14.76
C SER A 172 -32.79 2.04 14.24
N MET A 173 -31.69 1.47 14.75
CA MET A 173 -31.18 0.15 14.34
C MET A 173 -31.92 -1.00 15.05
N GLY A 174 -32.59 -0.71 16.17
CA GLY A 174 -33.40 -1.69 16.90
C GLY A 174 -32.59 -2.93 17.30
N SER A 175 -33.11 -4.13 17.03
CA SER A 175 -32.42 -5.41 17.34
C SER A 175 -31.15 -5.68 16.52
N PHE A 176 -30.86 -4.87 15.49
CA PHE A 176 -29.62 -4.98 14.70
C PHE A 176 -28.47 -4.17 15.30
N ALA A 177 -28.72 -3.37 16.35
CA ALA A 177 -27.70 -2.59 17.03
C ALA A 177 -26.63 -3.53 17.60
N THR A 178 -25.46 -3.53 16.97
CA THR A 178 -24.26 -4.02 17.65
C THR A 178 -24.05 -3.14 18.86
N THR A 179 -23.99 -3.75 20.06
CA THR A 179 -23.78 -3.13 21.38
C THR A 179 -22.39 -2.49 21.52
N GLY A 180 -21.89 -1.85 20.46
CA GLY A 180 -20.64 -1.13 20.44
C GLY A 180 -20.78 0.16 21.24
N ASN A 181 -19.69 0.55 21.90
CA ASN A 181 -19.64 1.83 22.60
C ASN A 181 -19.61 2.98 21.57
N ASN A 182 -20.10 4.17 21.95
CA ASN A 182 -20.06 5.36 21.09
C ASN A 182 -18.67 5.63 20.48
N ASN A 183 -17.61 5.44 21.28
CA ASN A 183 -16.21 5.61 20.87
C ASN A 183 -15.72 4.69 19.74
N GLU A 184 -16.53 3.72 19.31
CA GLU A 184 -16.19 2.77 18.25
C GLU A 184 -16.76 3.17 16.89
N TYR A 185 -17.59 4.22 16.83
CA TYR A 185 -18.19 4.69 15.59
C TYR A 185 -17.58 5.99 15.09
N PHE A 186 -17.50 6.12 13.77
CA PHE A 186 -17.12 7.33 13.07
C PHE A 186 -18.23 7.77 12.13
N LYS A 187 -18.50 9.07 12.11
CA LYS A 187 -19.37 9.72 11.14
C LYS A 187 -18.55 10.21 9.96
N VAL A 188 -18.95 9.82 8.76
CA VAL A 188 -18.29 10.16 7.50
C VAL A 188 -19.33 10.42 6.41
N ARG A 189 -19.01 11.15 5.33
CA ARG A 189 -19.95 11.26 4.21
C ARG A 189 -20.13 9.89 3.55
N TRP A 190 -21.38 9.52 3.24
CA TRP A 190 -21.68 8.21 2.65
C TRP A 190 -20.92 7.95 1.33
N THR A 191 -20.62 9.01 0.58
CA THR A 191 -19.87 8.96 -0.69
C THR A 191 -18.42 8.48 -0.54
N GLN A 192 -17.85 8.54 0.67
CA GLN A 192 -16.50 8.06 0.95
C GLN A 192 -16.46 6.56 1.31
N VAL A 193 -17.61 5.96 1.64
CA VAL A 193 -17.74 4.56 2.07
C VAL A 193 -18.75 3.78 1.23
N LEU A 194 -18.72 4.00 -0.08
CA LEU A 194 -19.66 3.41 -1.05
C LEU A 194 -19.73 1.88 -0.97
N GLU A 195 -18.62 1.19 -0.70
CA GLU A 195 -18.59 -0.26 -0.61
C GLU A 195 -19.37 -0.77 0.62
N LEU A 196 -19.22 -0.10 1.76
CA LEU A 196 -19.99 -0.43 2.98
C LEU A 196 -21.48 -0.15 2.80
N VAL A 197 -21.80 0.97 2.15
CA VAL A 197 -23.18 1.34 1.81
C VAL A 197 -23.81 0.30 0.88
N ARG A 198 -23.11 -0.08 -0.19
CA ARG A 198 -23.55 -1.10 -1.15
C ARG A 198 -23.85 -2.43 -0.46
N ASN A 199 -23.01 -2.80 0.50
CA ASN A 199 -23.15 -4.05 1.25
C ASN A 199 -24.10 -3.95 2.46
N ARG A 200 -24.77 -2.80 2.65
CA ARG A 200 -25.67 -2.51 3.79
C ARG A 200 -25.02 -2.78 5.16
N LYS A 201 -23.73 -2.45 5.28
CA LYS A 201 -22.92 -2.67 6.49
C LYS A 201 -22.83 -1.43 7.40
N VAL A 202 -23.45 -0.33 7.01
CA VAL A 202 -23.39 0.96 7.72
C VAL A 202 -24.77 1.54 7.90
N TYR A 203 -24.97 2.26 9.00
CA TYR A 203 -26.15 3.07 9.20
C TYR A 203 -26.03 4.38 8.42
N LEU A 204 -27.11 4.81 7.78
CA LEU A 204 -27.18 6.03 6.99
C LEU A 204 -28.22 6.98 7.57
N CYS A 205 -27.82 8.23 7.81
CA CYS A 205 -28.73 9.29 8.23
C CYS A 205 -28.24 10.64 7.67
N ASP A 206 -29.15 11.43 7.11
CA ASP A 206 -28.91 12.80 6.63
C ASP A 206 -27.67 12.99 5.73
N GLY A 207 -27.43 12.04 4.82
CA GLY A 207 -26.26 12.08 3.92
C GLY A 207 -24.93 11.71 4.59
N PHE A 208 -24.96 11.17 5.81
CA PHE A 208 -23.81 10.61 6.51
C PHE A 208 -23.94 9.10 6.69
N ALA A 209 -22.79 8.44 6.76
CA ALA A 209 -22.64 7.05 7.13
C ALA A 209 -21.94 6.94 8.48
N TYR A 210 -22.45 6.04 9.33
CA TYR A 210 -21.90 5.72 10.63
C TYR A 210 -21.18 4.38 10.53
N VAL A 211 -19.87 4.41 10.73
CA VAL A 211 -18.96 3.32 10.38
C VAL A 211 -18.20 2.88 11.64
N ILE A 212 -18.19 1.58 11.91
CA ILE A 212 -17.42 1.01 13.01
C ILE A 212 -15.92 1.15 12.72
N GLN A 213 -15.10 1.35 13.75
CA GLN A 213 -13.65 1.51 13.66
C GLN A 213 -12.97 0.40 12.84
N THR A 214 -13.47 -0.84 12.92
CA THR A 214 -12.97 -1.99 12.16
C THR A 214 -13.15 -1.83 10.65
N ASP A 215 -14.21 -1.13 10.23
CA ASP A 215 -14.63 -1.02 8.83
C ASP A 215 -14.13 0.29 8.18
N VAL A 216 -13.63 1.25 8.95
CA VAL A 216 -13.05 2.52 8.45
C VAL A 216 -11.97 2.26 7.39
N ILE A 217 -11.17 1.22 7.56
CA ILE A 217 -10.11 0.84 6.63
C ILE A 217 -10.62 0.60 5.20
N SER A 218 -11.85 0.11 5.04
CA SER A 218 -12.43 -0.16 3.71
C SER A 218 -12.60 1.13 2.89
N GLY A 219 -13.13 2.20 3.49
CA GLY A 219 -13.30 3.50 2.84
C GLY A 219 -11.97 4.17 2.52
N VAL A 220 -11.01 4.09 3.45
CA VAL A 220 -9.64 4.59 3.23
C VAL A 220 -8.95 3.83 2.09
N CYS A 221 -9.07 2.50 2.05
CA CYS A 221 -8.53 1.68 0.97
C CYS A 221 -9.18 2.02 -0.37
N GLN A 222 -10.50 2.24 -0.40
CA GLN A 222 -11.20 2.63 -1.63
C GLN A 222 -10.71 3.97 -2.17
N THR A 223 -10.51 4.94 -1.27
CA THR A 223 -9.92 6.25 -1.61
C THR A 223 -8.50 6.08 -2.15
N PHE A 224 -7.64 5.35 -1.44
CA PHE A 224 -6.27 5.09 -1.85
C PHE A 224 -6.21 4.37 -3.21
N ARG A 225 -7.06 3.36 -3.43
CA ARG A 225 -7.16 2.62 -4.69
C ARG A 225 -7.51 3.54 -5.86
N SER A 226 -8.51 4.41 -5.68
CA SER A 226 -8.96 5.35 -6.70
C SER A 226 -7.87 6.36 -7.03
N GLU A 227 -7.27 6.98 -6.01
CA GLU A 227 -6.16 7.95 -6.19
C GLU A 227 -4.98 7.29 -6.91
N LEU A 228 -4.51 6.12 -6.45
CA LEU A 228 -3.38 5.41 -7.05
C LEU A 228 -3.64 5.02 -8.51
N SER A 229 -4.86 4.57 -8.83
CA SER A 229 -5.25 4.26 -10.21
C SER A 229 -5.16 5.49 -11.12
N GLN A 230 -5.62 6.65 -10.66
CA GLN A 230 -5.54 7.89 -11.43
C GLN A 230 -4.08 8.34 -11.63
N GLU A 231 -3.26 8.26 -10.58
CA GLU A 231 -1.85 8.64 -10.65
C GLU A 231 -1.04 7.73 -11.59
N LEU A 232 -1.31 6.43 -11.62
CA LEU A 232 -0.64 5.52 -12.56
C LEU A 232 -0.98 5.84 -14.02
N VAL A 233 -2.22 6.25 -14.31
CA VAL A 233 -2.60 6.70 -15.67
C VAL A 233 -1.87 7.99 -16.04
N LYS A 234 -1.79 8.96 -15.12
CA LYS A 234 -1.02 10.20 -15.33
C LYS A 234 0.47 9.93 -15.52
N CYS A 235 1.06 9.01 -14.75
CA CYS A 235 2.45 8.57 -14.94
C CYS A 235 2.66 7.96 -16.32
N PHE A 236 1.73 7.11 -16.79
CA PHE A 236 1.82 6.49 -18.11
C PHE A 236 1.77 7.52 -19.25
N GLN A 237 0.95 8.56 -19.14
CA GLN A 237 0.89 9.65 -20.14
C GLN A 237 2.23 10.37 -20.32
N LYS A 238 3.07 10.39 -19.29
CA LYS A 238 4.41 11.00 -19.32
C LYS A 238 5.53 9.98 -19.53
N PHE A 239 5.17 8.71 -19.77
CA PHE A 239 6.13 7.61 -19.81
C PHE A 239 7.14 7.74 -20.95
N SER A 240 6.76 8.31 -22.11
CA SER A 240 7.67 8.48 -23.25
C SER A 240 8.93 9.25 -22.87
N VAL A 241 8.77 10.38 -22.18
CA VAL A 241 9.87 11.23 -21.70
C VAL A 241 10.80 10.49 -20.73
N ILE A 242 10.24 9.62 -19.90
CA ILE A 242 11.00 8.82 -18.92
C ILE A 242 11.74 7.67 -19.62
N SER A 243 11.13 7.08 -20.65
CA SER A 243 11.67 5.92 -21.36
C SER A 243 12.88 6.22 -22.25
N GLU A 244 13.10 7.49 -22.59
CA GLU A 244 14.27 7.96 -23.32
C GLU A 244 15.55 7.86 -22.49
N ASP A 245 15.45 7.78 -21.16
CA ASP A 245 16.61 7.60 -20.27
C ASP A 245 17.09 6.14 -20.29
N GLU A 246 18.28 5.91 -20.84
CA GLU A 246 18.90 4.59 -20.92
C GLU A 246 19.07 3.92 -19.55
N ARG A 247 19.33 4.70 -18.49
CA ARG A 247 19.53 4.18 -17.12
C ARG A 247 18.23 3.57 -16.60
N PHE A 248 17.10 4.25 -16.85
CA PHE A 248 15.79 3.74 -16.50
C PHE A 248 15.46 2.47 -17.30
N GLY A 249 15.78 2.45 -18.61
CA GLY A 249 15.61 1.26 -19.44
C GLY A 249 16.38 0.02 -18.94
N ALA A 250 17.64 0.19 -18.55
CA ALA A 250 18.47 -0.87 -17.97
C ALA A 250 17.89 -1.39 -16.65
N PHE A 251 17.49 -0.48 -15.78
CA PHE A 251 16.88 -0.81 -14.50
C PHE A 251 15.56 -1.59 -14.63
N ILE A 252 14.69 -1.21 -15.56
CA ILE A 252 13.45 -1.97 -15.84
C ILE A 252 13.77 -3.41 -16.24
N LYS A 253 14.77 -3.63 -17.10
CA LYS A 253 15.18 -4.98 -17.51
C LYS A 253 15.67 -5.79 -16.31
N TYR A 254 16.50 -5.18 -15.47
CA TYR A 254 16.99 -5.80 -14.23
C TYR A 254 15.84 -6.21 -13.30
N LEU A 255 14.86 -5.34 -13.09
CA LEU A 255 13.71 -5.65 -12.23
C LEU A 255 12.82 -6.76 -12.80
N HIS A 256 12.58 -6.80 -14.11
CA HIS A 256 11.85 -7.89 -14.73
C HIS A 256 12.57 -9.24 -14.58
N GLN A 257 13.90 -9.26 -14.68
CA GLN A 257 14.71 -10.45 -14.42
C GLN A 257 14.62 -10.89 -12.96
N SER A 258 14.68 -9.93 -12.02
CA SER A 258 14.51 -10.18 -10.58
C SER A 258 13.10 -10.73 -10.27
N TYR A 259 12.07 -10.25 -10.97
CA TYR A 259 10.69 -10.73 -10.85
C TYR A 259 10.50 -12.17 -11.36
N MET A 260 11.16 -12.54 -12.47
CA MET A 260 11.07 -13.88 -13.07
C MET A 260 11.95 -14.93 -12.37
N GLY A 261 13.06 -14.52 -11.76
CA GLY A 261 14.07 -15.45 -11.21
C GLY A 261 13.60 -16.29 -10.02
N LYS A 262 12.71 -15.76 -9.14
CA LYS A 262 12.20 -16.50 -7.97
C LYS A 262 10.98 -17.38 -8.27
N ASN A 263 10.23 -17.12 -9.35
CA ASN A 263 9.02 -17.88 -9.68
C ASN A 263 9.30 -19.17 -10.47
N TYR A 264 10.55 -19.40 -10.92
CA TYR A 264 10.92 -20.59 -11.71
C TYR A 264 11.98 -21.50 -11.07
N SER A 265 12.57 -21.16 -9.93
CA SER A 265 13.47 -22.06 -9.22
C SER A 265 12.72 -22.87 -8.17
N VAL A 266 11.79 -23.72 -8.60
CA VAL A 266 11.66 -25.04 -7.95
C VAL A 266 12.88 -25.83 -8.43
N THR A 267 14.05 -25.53 -7.88
CA THR A 267 15.17 -26.46 -7.91
C THR A 267 14.87 -27.54 -6.88
N GLU A 268 13.89 -28.39 -7.17
CA GLU A 268 14.07 -29.80 -6.83
C GLU A 268 15.22 -30.27 -7.70
N ASN A 269 16.15 -30.99 -7.08
CA ASN A 269 17.38 -31.48 -7.67
C ASN A 269 17.12 -32.17 -9.03
N MET A 270 17.23 -31.41 -10.13
CA MET A 270 17.21 -31.99 -11.47
C MET A 270 18.63 -32.48 -11.78
N SER A 271 19.05 -33.52 -11.06
CA SER A 271 20.19 -34.33 -11.46
C SER A 271 19.81 -35.04 -12.76
N THR A 272 20.24 -34.47 -13.89
CA THR A 272 20.33 -35.12 -15.21
C THR A 272 19.14 -36.01 -15.58
N LEU A 273 18.07 -35.42 -16.13
CA LEU A 273 17.05 -36.18 -16.84
C LEU A 273 17.59 -36.61 -18.20
N SER A 274 17.87 -37.91 -18.36
CA SER A 274 18.14 -38.52 -19.65
C SER A 274 16.83 -38.66 -20.43
N ILE A 275 16.86 -38.48 -21.75
CA ILE A 275 15.66 -38.48 -22.60
C ILE A 275 14.88 -39.82 -22.51
N ASN A 276 15.56 -40.90 -22.11
CA ASN A 276 14.99 -42.24 -21.98
C ASN A 276 14.14 -42.44 -20.70
N THR A 277 14.20 -41.52 -19.73
CA THR A 277 13.40 -41.63 -18.48
C THR A 277 12.02 -40.97 -18.57
N ILE A 278 11.71 -40.25 -19.66
CA ILE A 278 10.44 -39.52 -19.81
C ILE A 278 9.26 -40.47 -20.03
N ASP A 279 9.45 -41.54 -20.81
CA ASP A 279 8.38 -42.50 -21.11
C ASP A 279 7.97 -43.33 -19.89
N HIS A 280 8.91 -43.62 -18.98
CA HIS A 280 8.62 -44.40 -17.77
C HIS A 280 7.79 -43.63 -16.73
N VAL A 281 7.91 -42.30 -16.67
CA VAL A 281 7.14 -41.48 -15.73
C VAL A 281 5.68 -41.34 -16.17
N SER A 282 5.42 -41.42 -17.48
CA SER A 282 4.07 -41.32 -18.06
C SER A 282 3.17 -42.52 -17.74
N ILE A 283 3.75 -43.65 -17.32
CA ILE A 283 3.01 -44.89 -17.00
C ILE A 283 2.49 -44.92 -15.56
N ILE A 284 2.99 -44.04 -14.67
CA ILE A 284 2.60 -44.03 -13.24
C ILE A 284 1.39 -43.09 -12.97
N LEU A 285 0.88 -42.39 -13.99
CA LEU A 285 -0.24 -41.45 -13.86
C LEU A 285 -1.57 -41.92 -14.48
N ASN A 286 -1.80 -43.23 -14.58
CA ASN A 286 -3.12 -43.80 -14.87
C ASN A 286 -3.56 -44.79 -13.79
#